data_AF-A0A081PDY6-F1
#
_entry.id   AF-A0A081PDY6-F1
#
_cell.length_a   1.000
_cell.length_b   1.000
_cell.length_c   1.000
_cell.angle_alpha   90.00
_cell.angle_beta   90.00
_cell.angle_gamma   90.00
#
_symmetry.space_group_name_H-M   'P 1'
#
loop_
_entity.id
_entity.type
_entity.pdbx_description
1 polymer ?
#
loop_
_entity_poly.entity_id
_entity_poly.type
_entity_poly.pdbx_seq_one_letter_code
_entity_poly.pdbx_strand_id
1 'polypeptide(L)'
;MDKYKINEVLDKLTVKEYRFALREIPGILQVSVNTFHNYRKIKSDEPQDIPYEKVKQLEILFGMENGVLANEKMNGKSLVELFKGQY
;
A
#
# COMPACT_ATOMS: atom_id res chain seq x y z
N MET A 1 11.23 8.18 4.16
CA MET A 1 10.78 6.79 3.93
C MET A 1 9.56 6.85 3.04
N ASP A 2 9.34 5.88 2.16
CA ASP A 2 8.10 5.82 1.39
C ASP A 2 6.97 5.31 2.30
N LYS A 3 5.75 5.81 2.11
CA LYS A 3 4.58 5.45 2.93
C LYS A 3 4.14 4.01 2.72
N TYR A 4 4.40 3.48 1.52
CA TYR A 4 4.06 2.11 1.13
C TYR A 4 5.27 1.39 0.56
N LYS A 5 5.33 0.06 0.76
CA LYS A 5 6.41 -0.81 0.32
C LYS A 5 6.33 -1.20 -1.16
N ILE A 6 5.63 -0.43 -1.99
CA ILE A 6 5.37 -0.82 -3.39
C ILE A 6 6.70 -0.96 -4.16
N ASN A 7 7.64 -0.02 -3.99
CA ASN A 7 8.96 -0.13 -4.63
C ASN A 7 9.74 -1.34 -4.11
N GLU A 8 9.70 -1.61 -2.80
CA GLU A 8 10.39 -2.78 -2.22
C GLU A 8 9.88 -4.12 -2.77
N VAL A 9 8.60 -4.20 -3.16
CA VAL A 9 8.05 -5.38 -3.85
C VAL A 9 8.54 -5.42 -5.29
N LEU A 10 8.42 -4.31 -6.00
CA LEU A 10 8.77 -4.23 -7.41
C LEU A 10 10.27 -4.44 -7.66
N ASP A 11 11.14 -4.00 -6.75
CA ASP A 11 12.59 -4.13 -6.86
C ASP A 11 13.07 -5.59 -6.72
N LYS A 12 12.23 -6.47 -6.18
CA LYS A 12 12.50 -7.92 -6.09
C LYS A 12 12.14 -8.68 -7.37
N LEU A 13 11.45 -8.03 -8.31
CA LEU A 13 11.03 -8.64 -9.56
C LEU A 13 12.16 -8.64 -10.59
N THR A 14 12.15 -9.61 -11.49
CA THR A 14 12.99 -9.57 -12.68
C THR A 14 12.57 -8.41 -13.60
N VAL A 15 13.44 -7.98 -14.51
CA VAL A 15 13.14 -6.90 -15.47
C VAL A 15 11.87 -7.17 -16.28
N LYS A 16 11.58 -8.44 -16.61
CA LYS A 16 10.37 -8.83 -17.34
C LYS A 16 9.11 -8.65 -16.49
N GLU A 17 9.15 -9.16 -15.27
CA GLU A 17 8.03 -9.05 -14.31
C GLU A 17 7.78 -7.61 -13.90
N TYR A 18 8.83 -6.83 -13.66
CA TYR A 18 8.73 -5.40 -13.37
C TYR A 18 8.00 -4.65 -14.49
N ARG A 19 8.40 -4.86 -15.75
CA ARG A 19 7.74 -4.23 -16.91
C ARG A 19 6.29 -4.66 -17.05
N PHE A 20 6.00 -5.94 -16.80
CA PHE A 20 4.63 -6.45 -16.78
C PHE A 20 3.79 -5.78 -15.69
N ALA A 21 4.30 -5.73 -14.45
CA ALA A 21 3.63 -5.09 -13.32
C ALA A 21 3.33 -3.61 -13.58
N LEU A 22 4.29 -2.85 -14.12
CA LEU A 22 4.08 -1.43 -14.45
C LEU A 22 3.01 -1.20 -15.51
N ARG A 23 2.79 -2.17 -16.41
CA ARG A 23 1.79 -2.07 -17.47
C ARG A 23 0.40 -2.48 -16.99
N GLU A 24 0.29 -3.58 -16.24
CA GLU A 24 -1.00 -4.17 -15.87
C GLU A 24 -1.60 -3.55 -14.60
N ILE A 25 -0.78 -3.25 -13.58
CA ILE A 25 -1.28 -2.77 -12.28
C ILE A 25 -2.15 -1.50 -12.41
N PRO A 26 -1.76 -0.46 -13.17
CA PRO A 26 -2.62 0.71 -13.34
C PRO A 26 -4.00 0.36 -13.91
N GLY A 27 -4.06 -0.57 -14.87
CA GLY A 27 -5.30 -1.04 -15.47
C GLY A 27 -6.18 -1.80 -14.48
N ILE A 28 -5.60 -2.69 -13.68
CA ILE A 28 -6.32 -3.47 -12.64
C ILE A 28 -6.89 -2.54 -11.57
N LEU A 29 -6.11 -1.55 -11.15
CA LEU A 29 -6.53 -0.55 -10.17
C LEU A 29 -7.50 0.48 -10.75
N GLN A 30 -7.72 0.51 -12.07
CA GLN A 30 -8.49 1.53 -12.79
C GLN A 30 -7.97 2.95 -12.52
N VAL A 31 -6.65 3.12 -12.53
CA VAL A 31 -5.99 4.42 -12.34
C VAL A 31 -5.06 4.73 -13.51
N SER A 32 -4.74 6.00 -13.69
CA SER A 32 -3.73 6.38 -14.67
C SER A 32 -2.34 5.84 -14.28
N VAL A 33 -1.48 5.61 -15.26
CA VAL A 33 -0.08 5.22 -15.02
C VAL A 33 0.61 6.26 -14.12
N ASN A 34 0.33 7.55 -14.32
CA ASN A 34 0.84 8.63 -13.48
C ASN A 34 0.36 8.53 -12.03
N THR A 35 -0.91 8.22 -11.81
CA THR A 35 -1.46 8.00 -10.46
C THR A 35 -0.73 6.85 -9.78
N PHE A 36 -0.49 5.75 -10.49
CA PHE A 36 0.29 4.64 -9.95
C PHE A 36 1.76 5.02 -9.68
N HIS A 37 2.38 5.85 -10.52
CA HIS A 37 3.70 6.41 -10.22
C HIS A 37 3.70 7.27 -8.95
N ASN A 38 2.64 8.05 -8.72
CA ASN A 38 2.50 8.86 -7.51
C ASN A 38 2.36 7.99 -6.27
N TYR A 39 1.51 6.95 -6.32
CA TYR A 39 1.34 5.99 -5.22
C TYR A 39 2.66 5.41 -4.71
N ARG A 40 3.59 5.13 -5.63
CA ARG A 40 4.93 4.60 -5.32
C ARG A 40 5.88 5.61 -4.70
N LYS A 41 5.56 6.90 -4.73
CA LYS A 41 6.44 7.98 -4.28
C LYS A 41 5.93 8.71 -3.05
N ILE A 42 4.69 8.41 -2.61
CA ILE A 42 4.09 9.03 -1.43
C ILE A 42 5.03 8.83 -0.25
N LYS A 43 5.41 9.94 0.39
CA LYS A 43 6.24 9.92 1.58
C LYS A 43 5.38 9.79 2.84
N SER A 44 5.95 9.20 3.90
CA SER A 44 5.21 8.98 5.16
C SER A 44 4.70 10.27 5.79
N ASP A 45 5.38 11.40 5.55
CA ASP A 45 5.02 12.75 6.03
C ASP A 45 4.02 13.48 5.12
N GLU A 46 3.66 12.92 3.97
CA GLU A 46 2.68 13.53 3.07
C GLU A 46 1.24 13.20 3.51
N PRO A 47 0.32 14.20 3.45
CA PRO A 47 -1.09 13.99 3.76
C PRO A 47 -1.79 13.13 2.69
N GLN A 48 -1.17 12.97 1.53
CA GLN A 48 -1.70 12.15 0.46
C GLN A 48 -1.70 10.67 0.85
N ASP A 49 -2.74 9.96 0.43
CA ASP A 49 -2.90 8.54 0.71
C ASP A 49 -3.41 7.78 -0.52
N ILE A 50 -3.14 6.48 -0.56
CA ILE A 50 -3.77 5.59 -1.53
C ILE A 50 -5.14 5.20 -0.97
N PRO A 51 -6.23 5.29 -1.74
CA PRO A 51 -7.53 4.81 -1.29
C PRO A 51 -7.45 3.36 -0.80
N TYR A 52 -8.07 3.07 0.34
CA TYR A 52 -7.98 1.76 1.01
C TYR A 52 -8.29 0.57 0.09
N GLU A 53 -9.29 0.71 -0.78
CA GLU A 53 -9.64 -0.30 -1.78
C GLU A 53 -8.44 -0.64 -2.68
N LYS A 54 -7.70 0.37 -3.14
CA LYS A 54 -6.53 0.19 -4.01
C LYS A 54 -5.35 -0.40 -3.26
N VAL A 55 -5.18 -0.05 -1.97
CA VAL A 55 -4.20 -0.70 -1.08
C VAL A 55 -4.49 -2.19 -0.99
N LYS A 56 -5.73 -2.59 -0.72
CA LYS A 56 -6.13 -4.01 -0.68
C LYS A 56 -5.91 -4.74 -2.00
N GLN A 57 -6.25 -4.10 -3.12
CA GLN A 57 -6.00 -4.67 -4.44
C GLN A 57 -4.51 -4.91 -4.67
N LEU A 58 -3.65 -3.96 -4.28
CA LEU A 58 -2.20 -4.13 -4.34
C LEU A 58 -1.69 -5.26 -3.43
N GLU A 59 -2.21 -5.38 -2.21
CA GLU A 59 -1.87 -6.48 -1.30
C GLU A 59 -2.21 -7.84 -1.90
N ILE A 60 -3.39 -7.98 -2.51
CA ILE A 60 -3.80 -9.20 -3.21
C ILE A 60 -2.90 -9.48 -4.41
N LEU A 61 -2.60 -8.46 -5.23
CA LEU A 61 -1.73 -8.59 -6.41
C LEU A 61 -0.30 -8.99 -6.04
N PHE A 62 0.19 -8.53 -4.90
CA PHE A 62 1.53 -8.85 -4.40
C PHE A 62 1.58 -10.09 -3.50
N GLY A 63 0.44 -10.72 -3.21
CA GLY A 63 0.36 -11.88 -2.33
C GLY A 63 0.74 -11.56 -0.87
N MET A 64 0.42 -10.35 -0.40
CA MET A 64 0.71 -9.88 0.95
C MET A 64 -0.49 -10.04 1.88
N GLU A 65 -0.24 -10.15 3.18
CA GLU A 65 -1.28 -10.06 4.20
C GLU A 65 -1.84 -8.63 4.29
N ASN A 66 -3.10 -8.52 4.74
CA ASN A 66 -3.79 -7.24 4.89
C ASN A 66 -3.03 -6.30 5.84
N GLY A 67 -2.80 -5.06 5.41
CA GLY A 67 -2.12 -4.02 6.17
C GLY A 67 -0.59 -4.10 6.16
N VAL A 68 0.02 -5.03 5.40
CA VAL A 68 1.48 -5.18 5.32
C VAL A 68 2.10 -4.26 4.29
N LEU A 69 1.33 -3.81 3.29
CA LEU A 69 1.82 -2.91 2.25
C LEU A 69 2.17 -1.52 2.79
N ALA A 70 1.45 -1.04 3.79
CA ALA A 70 1.77 0.21 4.49
C ALA A 70 3.04 0.02 5.34
N ASN A 71 3.93 1.03 5.33
CA ASN A 71 5.10 1.04 6.20
C ASN A 71 4.74 1.39 7.65
N GLU A 72 3.67 2.14 7.86
CA GLU A 72 3.17 2.47 9.18
C GLU A 72 2.10 1.49 9.63
N LYS A 73 2.29 0.92 10.83
CA LYS A 73 1.24 0.17 11.51
C LYS A 73 0.30 1.15 12.18
N MET A 74 -0.96 1.19 11.73
CA MET A 74 -2.01 1.84 12.50
C MET A 74 -2.22 1.05 13.79
N ASN A 75 -1.75 1.61 14.90
CA ASN A 75 -2.01 1.09 16.23
C ASN A 75 -3.17 1.87 16.83
N GLY A 76 -4.17 1.17 17.35
CA GLY A 76 -5.30 1.76 18.04
C GLY A 76 -5.74 0.86 19.18
N LYS A 77 -6.23 1.46 20.27
CA LYS A 77 -6.89 0.70 21.33
C LYS A 77 -8.28 0.30 20.85
N SER A 78 -8.63 -0.96 21.03
CA SER A 78 -10.00 -1.42 20.85
C SER A 78 -10.94 -0.76 21.87
N LEU A 79 -12.22 -0.67 21.53
CA LEU A 79 -13.23 -0.13 22.44
C LEU A 79 -13.26 -0.88 23.79
N VAL A 80 -12.98 -2.19 23.77
CA VAL A 80 -12.90 -3.04 24.96
C VAL A 80 -11.69 -2.65 25.84
N GLU A 81 -10.54 -2.36 25.24
CA GLU A 81 -9.37 -1.87 25.99
C GLU A 81 -9.59 -0.48 26.56
N LEU A 82 -10.28 0.39 25.82
CA LEU A 82 -10.69 1.71 26.32
C LEU A 82 -11.67 1.58 27.50
N PHE A 83 -12.63 0.66 27.42
CA PHE A 83 -13.60 0.42 28.49
C PHE A 83 -12.96 -0.18 29.76
N LYS A 84 -11.99 -1.09 29.62
CA LYS A 84 -11.26 -1.67 30.75
C LYS A 84 -10.33 -0.68 31.46
N GLY A 85 -9.90 0.38 30.78
CA GLY A 85 -9.05 1.43 31.37
C GLY A 85 -9.79 2.49 32.19
N GLN A 86 -11.12 2.37 32.35
CA GLN A 86 -11.95 3.30 33.12
C GLN A 86 -12.25 2.85 34.57
N TYR A 87 -11.71 1.70 35.00
CA TYR A 87 -11.86 1.16 36.37
C TYR A 87 -10.51 0.99 37.06
#